data_AF-A0A2G6QSL5-F1
#
_entry.id   AF-A0A2G6QSL5-F1
#
_cell.length_a   1.000
_cell.length_b   1.000
_cell.length_c   1.000
_cell.angle_alpha   90.00
_cell.angle_beta   90.00
_cell.angle_gamma   90.00
#
_symmetry.space_group_name_H-M   'P 1'
#
loop_
_entity.id
_entity.type
_entity.pdbx_description
1 polymer ?
#
loop_
_entity_poly.entity_id
_entity_poly.type
_entity_poly.pdbx_seq_one_letter_code
_entity_poly.pdbx_strand_id
1 'polypeptide(L)'
;MNKNIKVPVAEKQPKKLEKHGDIREDNYFWMRLTDEQKNAKNKDEQTQKVYDYLNAENDYYEKMTAETKKFQEQLFEEMKGRIKEDDQSVPYKKDGYFYITRFEKGQQYPIFSRKKETLEAREEIMFNVNDEAKGHEYFQLGGLNVSPNNKMVAFGVDTVSRRQYIIQIKNLETNKIYNDKIENTTGGSVWANDNKTLFYTKKDPQTLRSSKIYKHILGTNPSEDELVFEEKDETFSTFITKTKSKKYLVIGSYSTVSSEYRVLEADNPNGEFRIIQPRERNLEYDIAHYKNHFYIRTNKDGATNFKLMKTSENKTEKEFWEDVIPHRKDTFLE
;
A
#
# COMPACT_ATOMS: atom_id res chain seq x y z
N MET A 1 44.65 -12.86 7.13
CA MET A 1 45.10 -11.51 7.54
C MET A 1 44.44 -11.18 8.87
N ASN A 2 45.20 -11.07 9.96
CA ASN A 2 44.67 -10.63 11.26
C ASN A 2 44.59 -9.09 11.25
N LYS A 3 43.53 -8.53 10.66
CA LYS A 3 43.16 -7.15 10.97
C LYS A 3 42.40 -7.22 12.29
N ASN A 4 42.96 -6.62 13.33
CA ASN A 4 42.30 -6.48 14.63
C ASN A 4 41.17 -5.44 14.50
N ILE A 5 40.11 -5.81 13.77
CA ILE A 5 38.94 -4.96 13.54
C ILE A 5 38.14 -4.98 14.82
N LYS A 6 38.04 -3.82 15.48
CA LYS A 6 37.34 -3.69 16.74
C LYS A 6 35.83 -3.75 16.49
N VAL A 7 35.19 -4.77 17.06
CA VAL A 7 33.72 -4.89 17.06
C VAL A 7 33.14 -3.80 17.96
N PRO A 8 32.17 -3.00 17.49
CA PRO A 8 31.46 -2.07 18.35
C PRO A 8 30.69 -2.86 19.42
N VAL A 9 30.79 -2.43 20.67
CA VAL A 9 30.10 -3.06 21.79
C VAL A 9 29.06 -2.09 22.32
N ALA A 10 27.79 -2.48 22.22
CA ALA A 10 26.68 -1.71 22.73
C ALA A 10 26.74 -1.58 24.25
N GLU A 11 26.56 -0.35 24.75
CA GLU A 11 26.31 -0.10 26.17
C GLU A 11 25.02 -0.79 26.62
N LYS A 12 25.07 -1.39 27.82
CA LYS A 12 23.88 -1.94 28.49
C LYS A 12 23.27 -0.87 29.40
N GLN A 13 22.05 -0.45 29.07
CA GLN A 13 21.20 0.42 29.89
C GLN A 13 19.93 -0.34 30.27
N PRO A 14 19.88 -0.99 31.45
CA PRO A 14 18.73 -1.78 31.88
C PRO A 14 17.42 -0.99 31.86
N LYS A 15 16.46 -1.42 31.04
CA LYS A 15 15.08 -0.93 31.05
C LYS A 15 14.13 -2.07 31.42
N LYS A 16 13.35 -1.91 32.48
CA LYS A 16 12.28 -2.85 32.83
C LYS A 16 11.07 -2.63 31.93
N LEU A 17 10.61 -3.71 31.30
CA LEU A 17 9.41 -3.80 30.47
C LEU A 17 8.44 -4.74 31.17
N GLU A 18 7.29 -4.23 31.59
CA GLU A 18 6.26 -5.00 32.27
C GLU A 18 5.03 -5.16 31.37
N LYS A 19 4.58 -6.40 31.18
CA LYS A 19 3.33 -6.69 30.45
C LYS A 19 2.72 -8.00 30.94
N HIS A 20 1.40 -8.01 31.15
CA HIS A 20 0.66 -9.18 31.65
C HIS A 20 1.17 -9.73 33.00
N GLY A 21 1.75 -8.87 33.84
CA GLY A 21 2.34 -9.28 35.13
C GLY A 21 3.77 -9.83 35.02
N ASP A 22 4.31 -9.99 33.82
CA ASP A 22 5.69 -10.41 33.59
C ASP A 22 6.61 -9.21 33.44
N ILE A 23 7.76 -9.24 34.11
CA ILE A 23 8.82 -8.22 34.02
C ILE A 23 9.99 -8.79 33.23
N ARG A 24 10.39 -8.10 32.17
CA ARG A 24 11.60 -8.38 31.39
C ARG A 24 12.55 -7.19 31.48
N GLU A 25 13.84 -7.46 31.50
CA GLU A 25 14.86 -6.43 31.38
C GLU A 25 15.39 -6.39 29.94
N ASP A 26 15.33 -5.22 29.32
CA ASP A 26 15.93 -4.94 28.03
C ASP A 26 17.09 -3.96 28.22
N ASN A 27 18.30 -4.48 28.09
CA ASN A 27 19.54 -3.70 28.23
C ASN A 27 19.80 -2.75 27.05
N TYR A 28 19.04 -2.86 25.96
CA TYR A 28 19.28 -2.13 24.71
C TYR A 28 18.06 -1.32 24.26
N PHE A 29 17.05 -1.18 25.13
CA PHE A 29 15.84 -0.39 24.85
C PHE A 29 16.17 1.06 24.45
N TRP A 30 17.29 1.60 24.95
CA TRP A 30 17.78 2.94 24.62
C TRP A 30 18.03 3.14 23.12
N MET A 31 18.25 2.07 22.34
CA MET A 31 18.41 2.14 20.88
C MET A 31 17.10 2.44 20.14
N ARG A 32 15.95 2.26 20.80
CA ARG A 32 14.65 2.55 20.22
C ARG A 32 14.37 4.05 20.27
N LEU A 33 14.46 4.70 19.12
CA LEU A 33 14.02 6.09 18.94
C LEU A 33 12.55 6.17 18.55
N THR A 34 11.86 7.20 19.04
CA THR A 34 10.53 7.60 18.55
C THR A 34 10.64 8.18 17.14
N ASP A 35 9.51 8.32 16.45
CA ASP A 35 9.51 8.95 15.12
C ASP A 35 9.83 10.45 15.19
N GLU A 36 9.43 11.13 16.27
CA GLU A 36 9.82 12.51 16.53
C GLU A 36 11.34 12.65 16.65
N GLN A 37 11.99 11.76 17.42
CA GLN A 37 13.45 11.75 17.58
C GLN A 37 14.18 11.50 16.25
N LYS A 38 13.69 10.56 15.42
CA LYS A 38 14.28 10.25 14.12
C LYS A 38 14.20 11.43 13.15
N ASN A 39 13.09 12.17 13.18
CA ASN A 39 12.81 13.27 12.27
C ASN A 39 13.27 14.65 12.80
N ALA A 40 13.74 14.71 14.05
CA ALA A 40 14.18 15.95 14.66
C ALA A 40 15.41 16.52 13.93
N LYS A 41 15.36 17.81 13.58
CA LYS A 41 16.52 18.53 13.00
C LYS A 41 17.72 18.52 13.94
N ASN A 42 17.46 18.69 15.24
CA ASN A 42 18.47 18.65 16.29
C ASN A 42 18.34 17.32 17.03
N LYS A 43 19.43 16.56 17.08
CA LYS A 43 19.48 15.27 17.77
C LYS A 43 19.61 15.52 19.28
N ASP A 44 18.75 14.87 20.06
CA ASP A 44 18.92 14.80 21.51
C ASP A 44 20.07 13.83 21.87
N GLU A 45 20.41 13.76 23.16
CA GLU A 45 21.52 12.91 23.63
C GLU A 45 21.32 11.43 23.28
N GLN A 46 20.09 10.91 23.43
CA GLN A 46 19.77 9.53 23.10
C GLN A 46 19.96 9.27 21.60
N THR A 47 19.42 10.15 20.75
CA THR A 47 19.52 10.07 19.30
C THR A 47 20.97 10.13 18.86
N GLN A 48 21.78 11.02 19.44
CA GLN A 48 23.20 11.09 19.12
C GLN A 48 23.92 9.79 19.47
N LYS A 49 23.67 9.20 20.66
CA LYS A 49 24.25 7.91 21.05
C LYS A 49 23.88 6.78 20.07
N VAL A 50 22.63 6.75 19.60
CA VAL A 50 22.18 5.75 18.63
C VAL A 50 22.90 5.93 17.30
N TYR A 51 23.01 7.17 16.81
CA TYR A 51 23.74 7.47 15.58
C TYR A 51 25.22 7.11 15.68
N ASP A 52 25.87 7.43 16.80
CA ASP A 52 27.28 7.09 17.02
C ASP A 52 27.49 5.57 16.98
N TYR A 53 26.58 4.80 17.60
CA TYR A 53 26.63 3.35 17.55
C TYR A 53 26.40 2.79 16.14
N LEU A 54 25.41 3.31 15.41
CA LEU A 54 25.15 2.91 14.02
C LEU A 54 26.33 3.22 13.10
N ASN A 55 26.99 4.37 13.28
CA ASN A 55 28.18 4.72 12.51
C ASN A 55 29.36 3.79 12.84
N ALA A 56 29.52 3.38 14.10
CA ALA A 56 30.53 2.41 14.49
C ALA A 56 30.27 1.01 13.89
N GLU A 57 29.00 0.59 13.82
CA GLU A 57 28.59 -0.64 13.13
C GLU A 57 28.84 -0.56 11.61
N ASN A 58 28.55 0.58 10.98
CA ASN A 58 28.84 0.80 9.56
C ASN A 58 30.35 0.75 9.26
N ASP A 59 31.18 1.41 10.08
CA ASP A 59 32.65 1.36 9.96
C ASP A 59 33.20 -0.07 10.15
N TYR A 60 32.65 -0.80 11.12
CA TYR A 60 32.97 -2.21 11.32
C TYR A 60 32.62 -3.05 10.08
N TYR A 61 31.40 -2.89 9.56
CA TYR A 61 30.94 -3.56 8.34
C TYR A 61 31.86 -3.26 7.14
N GLU A 62 32.19 -1.98 6.91
CA GLU A 62 33.06 -1.58 5.81
C GLU A 62 34.45 -2.19 5.91
N LYS A 63 35.03 -2.25 7.11
CA LYS A 63 36.34 -2.85 7.36
C LYS A 63 36.31 -4.37 7.18
N MET A 64 35.29 -5.04 7.69
CA MET A 64 35.13 -6.49 7.59
C MET A 64 34.88 -6.96 6.16
N THR A 65 34.16 -6.15 5.37
CA THR A 65 33.82 -6.48 3.98
C THR A 65 34.78 -5.88 2.95
N ALA A 66 35.83 -5.17 3.38
CA ALA A 66 36.76 -4.48 2.49
C ALA A 66 37.37 -5.38 1.41
N GLU A 67 37.71 -6.63 1.75
CA GLU A 67 38.33 -7.59 0.83
C GLU A 67 37.36 -8.13 -0.22
N THR A 68 36.05 -8.06 0.01
CA THR A 68 35.03 -8.55 -0.92
C THR A 68 34.50 -7.46 -1.86
N LYS A 69 34.91 -6.19 -1.71
CA LYS A 69 34.41 -5.06 -2.54
C LYS A 69 34.51 -5.34 -4.05
N LYS A 70 35.61 -5.92 -4.52
CA LYS A 70 35.76 -6.28 -5.94
C LYS A 70 34.75 -7.32 -6.39
N PHE A 71 34.47 -8.32 -5.56
CA PHE A 71 33.49 -9.36 -5.86
C PHE A 71 32.05 -8.83 -5.80
N GLN A 72 31.75 -7.94 -4.84
CA GLN A 72 30.47 -7.24 -4.77
C GLN A 72 30.20 -6.43 -6.04
N GLU A 73 31.19 -5.69 -6.54
CA GLU A 73 31.10 -4.94 -7.79
C GLU A 73 30.86 -5.85 -9.01
N GLN A 74 31.57 -6.99 -9.07
CA GLN A 74 31.35 -7.98 -10.12
C GLN A 74 29.92 -8.53 -10.11
N LEU A 75 29.39 -8.86 -8.92
CA LEU A 75 28.01 -9.30 -8.77
C LEU A 75 27.02 -8.20 -9.14
N PHE A 76 27.29 -6.95 -8.77
CA PHE A 76 26.46 -5.80 -9.13
C PHE A 76 26.34 -5.65 -10.64
N GLU A 77 27.47 -5.60 -11.36
CA GLU A 77 27.48 -5.48 -12.81
C GLU A 77 26.88 -6.71 -13.50
N GLU A 78 27.07 -7.92 -12.95
CA GLU A 78 26.44 -9.14 -13.45
C GLU A 78 24.90 -9.09 -13.31
N MET A 79 24.40 -8.67 -12.15
CA MET A 79 22.96 -8.51 -11.92
C MET A 79 22.37 -7.41 -12.80
N LYS A 80 23.04 -6.26 -12.88
CA LYS A 80 22.65 -5.14 -13.73
C LYS A 80 22.61 -5.53 -15.21
N GLY A 81 23.61 -6.27 -15.69
CA GLY A 81 23.66 -6.76 -17.08
C GLY A 81 22.55 -7.74 -17.45
N ARG A 82 21.86 -8.34 -16.47
CA ARG A 82 20.67 -9.19 -16.68
C ARG A 82 19.36 -8.42 -16.62
N ILE A 83 19.39 -7.15 -16.22
CA ILE A 83 18.22 -6.27 -16.20
C ILE A 83 18.19 -5.51 -17.51
N LYS A 84 17.05 -5.57 -18.21
CA LYS A 84 16.82 -4.72 -19.36
C LYS A 84 16.55 -3.30 -18.85
N GLU A 85 17.55 -2.42 -18.91
CA GLU A 85 17.41 -1.05 -18.38
C GLU A 85 16.34 -0.23 -19.10
N ASP A 86 16.09 -0.52 -20.38
CA ASP A 86 14.96 0.00 -21.14
C ASP A 86 13.88 -1.08 -21.25
N ASP A 87 12.92 -1.03 -20.32
CA ASP A 87 11.86 -2.01 -20.23
C ASP A 87 10.49 -1.34 -20.14
N GLN A 88 9.47 -2.06 -20.62
CA GLN A 88 8.09 -1.62 -20.57
C GLN A 88 7.18 -2.76 -20.15
N SER A 89 6.20 -2.44 -19.31
CA SER A 89 5.11 -3.35 -18.97
C SER A 89 4.31 -3.74 -20.22
N VAL A 90 3.69 -4.92 -20.20
CA VAL A 90 2.62 -5.24 -21.15
C VAL A 90 1.48 -4.22 -20.96
N PRO A 91 1.08 -3.47 -22.01
CA PRO A 91 0.02 -2.47 -21.87
C PRO A 91 -1.31 -3.11 -21.46
N TYR A 92 -2.02 -2.50 -20.53
CA TYR A 92 -3.39 -2.92 -20.18
C TYR A 92 -4.41 -1.87 -20.61
N LYS A 93 -5.56 -2.33 -21.12
CA LYS A 93 -6.66 -1.46 -21.53
C LYS A 93 -7.63 -1.25 -20.38
N LYS A 94 -7.90 0.02 -20.05
CA LYS A 94 -8.92 0.42 -19.09
C LYS A 94 -9.55 1.73 -19.54
N ASP A 95 -10.88 1.78 -19.55
CA ASP A 95 -11.67 2.99 -19.76
C ASP A 95 -11.32 3.79 -21.03
N GLY A 96 -10.99 3.07 -22.10
CA GLY A 96 -10.63 3.66 -23.39
C GLY A 96 -9.16 4.10 -23.49
N TYR A 97 -8.31 3.78 -22.52
CA TYR A 97 -6.87 4.03 -22.58
C TYR A 97 -6.06 2.74 -22.42
N PHE A 98 -4.92 2.68 -23.07
CA PHE A 98 -3.84 1.74 -22.76
C PHE A 98 -2.87 2.40 -21.81
N TYR A 99 -2.62 1.78 -20.66
CA TYR A 99 -1.67 2.27 -19.67
C TYR A 99 -0.37 1.49 -19.77
N ILE A 100 0.75 2.21 -19.64
CA ILE A 100 2.09 1.70 -19.84
C ILE A 100 2.97 2.24 -18.72
N THR A 101 3.75 1.36 -18.10
CA THR A 101 4.87 1.73 -17.23
C THR A 101 6.14 1.38 -17.96
N ARG A 102 7.09 2.32 -18.04
CA ARG A 102 8.38 2.10 -18.69
C ARG A 102 9.54 2.68 -17.90
N PHE A 103 10.71 2.10 -18.08
CA PHE A 103 11.97 2.60 -17.54
C PHE A 103 12.86 3.02 -18.71
N GLU A 104 13.61 4.09 -18.52
CA GLU A 104 14.59 4.55 -19.50
C GLU A 104 16.00 4.23 -19.01
N LYS A 105 16.91 3.99 -19.95
CA LYS A 105 18.31 3.66 -19.62
C LYS A 105 18.94 4.71 -18.70
N GLY A 106 19.59 4.25 -17.63
CA GLY A 106 20.22 5.11 -16.63
C GLY A 106 19.26 5.86 -15.70
N GLN A 107 17.94 5.68 -15.85
CA GLN A 107 16.93 6.23 -14.94
C GLN A 107 16.58 5.22 -13.85
N GLN A 108 16.28 5.73 -12.65
CA GLN A 108 16.00 4.89 -11.47
C GLN A 108 14.50 4.68 -11.22
N TYR A 109 13.66 5.51 -11.82
CA TYR A 109 12.23 5.54 -11.56
C TYR A 109 11.40 5.33 -12.83
N PRO A 110 10.17 4.80 -12.70
CA PRO A 110 9.29 4.58 -13.83
C PRO A 110 8.75 5.87 -14.43
N ILE A 111 8.39 5.79 -15.71
CA ILE A 111 7.51 6.73 -16.39
C ILE A 111 6.16 6.04 -16.54
N PHE A 112 5.12 6.67 -16.00
CA PHE A 112 3.74 6.24 -16.16
C PHE A 112 3.10 7.03 -17.31
N SER A 113 2.65 6.33 -18.34
CA SER A 113 2.01 6.93 -19.49
C SER A 113 0.75 6.20 -19.91
N ARG A 114 -0.01 6.83 -20.80
CA ARG A 114 -1.20 6.23 -21.42
C ARG A 114 -1.34 6.62 -22.87
N LYS A 115 -2.07 5.81 -23.63
CA LYS A 115 -2.42 6.05 -25.03
C LYS A 115 -3.93 5.87 -25.23
N LYS A 116 -4.57 6.81 -25.91
CA LYS A 116 -6.02 6.81 -26.09
C LYS A 116 -6.45 5.79 -27.15
N GLU A 117 -7.38 4.92 -26.81
CA GLU A 117 -8.09 3.92 -27.64
C GLU A 117 -7.24 2.83 -28.30
N THR A 118 -6.06 3.16 -28.84
CA THR A 118 -5.14 2.28 -29.58
C THR A 118 -3.69 2.49 -29.10
N LEU A 119 -2.81 1.52 -29.36
CA LEU A 119 -1.38 1.62 -29.04
C LEU A 119 -0.59 2.53 -30.02
N GLU A 120 -1.18 2.86 -31.17
CA GLU A 120 -0.61 3.80 -32.15
C GLU A 120 -0.93 5.26 -31.83
N ALA A 121 -1.86 5.51 -30.91
CA ALA A 121 -2.17 6.85 -30.46
C ALA A 121 -0.98 7.52 -29.78
N ARG A 122 -0.99 8.86 -29.78
CA ARG A 122 0.02 9.68 -29.11
C ARG A 122 0.13 9.28 -27.63
N GLU A 123 1.36 9.13 -27.16
CA GLU A 123 1.66 8.91 -25.74
C GLU A 123 1.37 10.18 -24.93
N GLU A 124 0.61 10.01 -23.85
CA GLU A 124 0.37 10.99 -22.80
C GLU A 124 1.15 10.56 -21.55
N ILE A 125 2.20 11.29 -21.19
CA ILE A 125 2.94 11.05 -19.95
C ILE A 125 2.10 11.57 -18.78
N MET A 126 1.70 10.67 -17.88
CA MET A 126 1.01 11.03 -16.65
C MET A 126 2.01 11.47 -15.58
N PHE A 127 3.11 10.74 -15.42
CA PHE A 127 4.17 11.01 -14.45
C PHE A 127 5.52 10.58 -15.01
N ASN A 128 6.52 11.47 -14.93
CA ASN A 128 7.92 11.09 -15.02
C ASN A 128 8.49 11.12 -13.61
N VAL A 129 8.56 9.96 -12.95
CA VAL A 129 8.92 9.90 -11.53
C VAL A 129 10.38 10.31 -11.32
N ASN A 130 11.24 10.22 -12.34
CA ASN A 130 12.61 10.72 -12.28
C ASN A 130 12.68 12.24 -12.10
N ASP A 131 11.75 12.98 -12.73
CA ASP A 131 11.68 14.44 -12.57
C ASP A 131 11.11 14.81 -11.19
N GLU A 132 10.11 14.07 -10.72
CA GLU A 132 9.46 14.33 -9.43
C GLU A 132 10.33 13.95 -8.24
N ALA A 133 11.22 12.97 -8.39
CA ALA A 133 12.15 12.54 -7.36
C ALA A 133 13.34 13.50 -7.16
N LYS A 134 13.56 14.48 -8.06
CA LYS A 134 14.70 15.40 -7.97
C LYS A 134 14.67 16.19 -6.66
N GLY A 135 15.78 16.18 -5.93
CA GLY A 135 15.92 16.88 -4.65
C GLY A 135 15.44 16.08 -3.44
N HIS A 136 15.00 14.83 -3.63
CA HIS A 136 14.64 13.92 -2.54
C HIS A 136 15.66 12.78 -2.42
N GLU A 137 16.08 12.47 -1.18
CA GLU A 137 16.92 11.28 -0.90
C GLU A 137 16.15 9.97 -1.12
N TYR A 138 14.83 10.02 -0.96
CA TYR A 138 13.90 8.93 -1.23
C TYR A 138 12.64 9.49 -1.86
N PHE A 139 12.12 8.81 -2.88
CA PHE A 139 10.84 9.15 -3.48
C PHE A 139 10.08 7.89 -3.88
N GLN A 140 8.81 7.81 -3.52
CA GLN A 140 7.93 6.78 -4.00
C GLN A 140 6.58 7.38 -4.39
N LEU A 141 6.26 7.22 -5.68
CA LEU A 141 4.92 7.46 -6.19
C LEU A 141 4.15 6.14 -6.26
N GLY A 142 2.91 6.13 -5.79
CA GLY A 142 2.06 4.95 -5.78
C GLY A 142 0.57 5.27 -5.85
N GLY A 143 -0.25 4.23 -5.79
CA GLY A 143 -1.71 4.38 -5.67
C GLY A 143 -2.41 5.10 -6.82
N LEU A 144 -1.84 5.04 -8.03
CA LEU A 144 -2.40 5.67 -9.23
C LEU A 144 -3.84 5.23 -9.49
N ASN A 145 -4.80 6.13 -9.30
CA ASN A 145 -6.21 5.89 -9.53
C ASN A 145 -6.80 6.97 -10.45
N VAL A 146 -6.99 6.62 -11.73
CA VAL A 146 -7.59 7.52 -12.72
C VAL A 146 -9.10 7.61 -12.53
N SER A 147 -9.65 8.82 -12.60
CA SER A 147 -11.09 9.09 -12.49
C SER A 147 -11.87 8.41 -13.62
N PRO A 148 -13.15 8.05 -13.41
CA PRO A 148 -13.98 7.38 -14.42
C PRO A 148 -14.04 8.07 -15.79
N ASN A 149 -13.96 9.40 -15.81
CA ASN A 149 -13.95 10.22 -17.02
C ASN A 149 -12.55 10.43 -17.64
N ASN A 150 -11.51 9.80 -17.08
CA ASN A 150 -10.11 9.87 -17.50
C ASN A 150 -9.45 11.26 -17.41
N LYS A 151 -10.05 12.22 -16.70
CA LYS A 151 -9.52 13.59 -16.64
C LYS A 151 -8.57 13.83 -15.48
N MET A 152 -8.66 13.03 -14.43
CA MET A 152 -7.89 13.22 -13.21
C MET A 152 -7.25 11.92 -12.78
N VAL A 153 -6.18 12.02 -12.00
CA VAL A 153 -5.55 10.91 -11.31
C VAL A 153 -5.33 11.30 -9.85
N ALA A 154 -5.81 10.46 -8.94
CA ALA A 154 -5.39 10.49 -7.55
C ALA A 154 -4.14 9.62 -7.40
N PHE A 155 -3.16 10.10 -6.65
CA PHE A 155 -1.86 9.42 -6.49
C PHE A 155 -1.28 9.72 -5.12
N GLY A 156 -0.56 8.76 -4.54
CA GLY A 156 0.15 8.89 -3.27
C GLY A 156 1.63 9.17 -3.48
N VAL A 157 2.21 10.06 -2.66
CA VAL A 157 3.65 10.34 -2.62
C VAL A 157 4.19 10.08 -1.21
N ASP A 158 5.29 9.33 -1.11
CA ASP A 158 6.09 9.15 0.11
C ASP A 158 7.53 9.58 -0.19
N THR A 159 8.06 10.52 0.61
CA THR A 159 9.42 11.05 0.47
C THR A 159 10.34 10.67 1.62
N VAL A 160 9.86 9.83 2.55
CA VAL A 160 10.57 9.46 3.80
C VAL A 160 10.60 7.95 4.05
N SER A 161 10.08 7.13 3.13
CA SER A 161 10.04 5.66 3.20
C SER A 161 9.34 5.12 4.45
N ARG A 162 8.34 5.86 4.97
CA ARG A 162 7.54 5.45 6.13
C ARG A 162 6.25 4.74 5.71
N ARG A 163 6.01 4.60 4.40
CA ARG A 163 4.73 4.16 3.82
C ARG A 163 3.57 5.04 4.31
N GLN A 164 3.84 6.30 4.63
CA GLN A 164 2.85 7.30 5.02
C GLN A 164 2.76 8.28 3.86
N TYR A 165 1.79 8.04 2.99
CA TYR A 165 1.69 8.78 1.74
C TYR A 165 0.80 10.02 1.92
N ILE A 166 1.13 11.04 1.14
CA ILE A 166 0.25 12.18 0.88
C ILE A 166 -0.48 11.88 -0.44
N ILE A 167 -1.81 11.73 -0.39
CA ILE A 167 -2.62 11.63 -1.60
C ILE A 167 -2.85 13.02 -2.17
N GLN A 168 -2.60 13.17 -3.46
CA GLN A 168 -2.82 14.38 -4.24
C GLN A 168 -3.63 14.05 -5.49
N ILE A 169 -4.21 15.08 -6.12
CA ILE A 169 -4.98 14.92 -7.36
C ILE A 169 -4.35 15.76 -8.47
N LYS A 170 -4.07 15.13 -9.62
CA LYS A 170 -3.56 15.79 -10.82
C LYS A 170 -4.60 15.75 -11.92
N ASN A 171 -4.84 16.89 -12.57
CA ASN A 171 -5.58 16.98 -13.81
C ASN A 171 -4.68 16.56 -14.98
N LEU A 172 -5.08 15.52 -15.70
CA LEU A 172 -4.29 14.92 -16.79
C LEU A 172 -4.39 15.69 -18.10
N GLU A 173 -5.41 16.55 -18.28
CA GLU A 173 -5.56 17.39 -19.47
C GLU A 173 -4.62 18.62 -19.39
N THR A 174 -4.45 19.18 -18.19
CA THR A 174 -3.68 20.42 -17.96
C THR A 174 -2.34 20.20 -17.28
N ASN A 175 -2.05 18.99 -16.82
CA ASN A 175 -0.92 18.62 -15.97
C ASN A 175 -0.84 19.36 -14.62
N LYS A 176 -1.88 20.09 -14.21
CA LYS A 176 -1.91 20.80 -12.92
C LYS A 176 -2.25 19.84 -11.79
N ILE A 177 -1.48 19.90 -10.70
CA ILE A 177 -1.81 19.27 -9.42
C ILE A 177 -2.70 20.24 -8.63
N TYR A 178 -3.82 19.75 -8.11
CA TYR A 178 -4.74 20.52 -7.29
C TYR A 178 -4.20 20.72 -5.86
N ASN A 179 -4.83 21.62 -5.11
CA ASN A 179 -4.40 21.96 -3.75
C ASN A 179 -4.74 20.88 -2.72
N ASP A 180 -5.61 19.94 -3.08
CA ASP A 180 -6.01 18.80 -2.27
C ASP A 180 -4.81 17.93 -1.89
N LYS A 181 -4.48 17.90 -0.59
CA LYS A 181 -3.38 17.13 -0.01
C LYS A 181 -3.85 16.38 1.22
N ILE A 182 -3.98 15.07 1.10
CA ILE A 182 -4.52 14.21 2.14
C ILE A 182 -3.36 13.43 2.77
N GLU A 183 -3.01 13.76 4.01
CA GLU A 183 -1.84 13.20 4.70
C GLU A 183 -2.12 11.89 5.44
N ASN A 184 -1.04 11.18 5.80
CA ASN A 184 -1.04 9.96 6.61
C ASN A 184 -1.97 8.85 6.08
N THR A 185 -1.82 8.56 4.78
CA THR A 185 -2.62 7.55 4.08
C THR A 185 -1.79 6.32 3.72
N THR A 186 -2.45 5.28 3.21
CA THR A 186 -1.81 4.11 2.59
C THR A 186 -1.31 4.39 1.16
N GLY A 187 -1.57 5.58 0.61
CA GLY A 187 -1.20 5.99 -0.75
C GLY A 187 -2.22 5.63 -1.81
N GLY A 188 -3.11 4.67 -1.54
CA GLY A 188 -4.20 4.29 -2.42
C GLY A 188 -5.51 5.04 -2.14
N SER A 189 -6.25 5.31 -3.21
CA SER A 189 -7.63 5.80 -3.15
C SER A 189 -8.49 5.19 -4.25
N VAL A 190 -9.80 5.42 -4.15
CA VAL A 190 -10.81 4.89 -5.06
C VAL A 190 -11.80 6.00 -5.38
N TRP A 191 -11.95 6.35 -6.66
CA TRP A 191 -13.00 7.27 -7.09
C TRP A 191 -14.38 6.63 -6.93
N ALA A 192 -15.40 7.42 -6.58
CA ALA A 192 -16.78 7.11 -6.93
C ALA A 192 -17.00 7.28 -8.44
N ASN A 193 -18.21 7.04 -8.95
CA ASN A 193 -18.51 7.20 -10.38
C ASN A 193 -18.84 8.65 -10.78
N ASP A 194 -19.00 9.55 -9.81
CA ASP A 194 -19.32 10.97 -10.00
C ASP A 194 -18.13 11.84 -10.46
N ASN A 195 -16.91 11.29 -10.53
CA ASN A 195 -15.66 11.99 -10.83
C ASN A 195 -15.30 13.11 -9.82
N LYS A 196 -15.85 13.07 -8.61
CA LYS A 196 -15.68 14.11 -7.60
C LYS A 196 -15.32 13.54 -6.23
N THR A 197 -15.90 12.38 -5.89
CA THR A 197 -15.72 11.77 -4.57
C THR A 197 -14.61 10.74 -4.61
N LEU A 198 -13.72 10.80 -3.62
CA LEU A 198 -12.63 9.84 -3.40
C LEU A 198 -12.82 9.17 -2.04
N PHE A 199 -12.61 7.86 -2.00
CA PHE A 199 -12.49 7.12 -0.74
C PHE A 199 -11.05 6.66 -0.57
N TYR A 200 -10.55 6.71 0.66
CA TYR A 200 -9.16 6.39 0.95
C TYR A 200 -8.99 5.84 2.36
N THR A 201 -7.82 5.26 2.62
CA THR A 201 -7.52 4.62 3.90
C THR A 201 -6.47 5.43 4.66
N LYS A 202 -6.80 5.82 5.90
CA LYS A 202 -5.85 6.42 6.85
C LYS A 202 -5.21 5.36 7.72
N LYS A 203 -3.97 5.65 8.13
CA LYS A 203 -3.22 4.83 9.07
C LYS A 203 -3.31 5.37 10.48
N ASP A 204 -3.24 4.46 11.44
CA ASP A 204 -2.88 4.83 12.80
C ASP A 204 -1.46 5.43 12.81
N PRO A 205 -1.23 6.64 13.37
CA PRO A 205 0.07 7.31 13.30
C PRO A 205 1.22 6.57 14.00
N GLN A 206 0.94 5.71 14.98
CA GLN A 206 1.97 5.03 15.77
C GLN A 206 2.24 3.62 15.26
N THR A 207 1.18 2.84 15.04
CA THR A 207 1.27 1.44 14.63
C THR A 207 1.36 1.27 13.12
N LEU A 208 1.04 2.31 12.34
CA LEU A 208 0.92 2.32 10.88
C LEU A 208 -0.15 1.35 10.33
N ARG A 209 -1.00 0.79 11.20
CA ARG A 209 -2.13 -0.08 10.85
C ARG A 209 -3.14 0.71 10.04
N SER A 210 -3.66 0.15 8.96
CA SER A 210 -4.80 0.76 8.25
C SER A 210 -6.08 0.52 9.03
N SER A 211 -6.63 1.59 9.62
CA SER A 211 -7.71 1.49 10.61
C SER A 211 -8.97 2.25 10.21
N LYS A 212 -8.88 3.23 9.31
CA LYS A 212 -9.99 4.13 8.99
C LYS A 212 -10.16 4.34 7.50
N ILE A 213 -11.41 4.37 7.05
CA ILE A 213 -11.81 4.74 5.69
C ILE A 213 -12.48 6.10 5.75
N TYR A 214 -12.00 7.02 4.92
CA TYR A 214 -12.53 8.37 4.80
C TYR A 214 -13.06 8.62 3.39
N LYS A 215 -13.99 9.58 3.31
CA LYS A 215 -14.54 10.12 2.07
C LYS A 215 -14.08 11.57 1.92
N HIS A 216 -13.46 11.86 0.79
CA HIS A 216 -12.99 13.18 0.38
C HIS A 216 -13.82 13.68 -0.81
N ILE A 217 -14.19 14.96 -0.78
CA ILE A 217 -14.86 15.65 -1.88
C ILE A 217 -13.86 16.58 -2.53
N LEU A 218 -13.61 16.43 -3.83
CA LEU A 218 -12.64 17.26 -4.54
C LEU A 218 -12.90 18.76 -4.34
N GLY A 219 -11.87 19.48 -3.94
CA GLY A 219 -11.87 20.92 -3.70
C GLY A 219 -12.25 21.33 -2.28
N THR A 220 -12.59 20.39 -1.38
CA THR A 220 -12.84 20.69 0.04
C THR A 220 -11.56 20.52 0.87
N ASN A 221 -11.55 21.07 2.08
CA ASN A 221 -10.42 20.89 2.98
C ASN A 221 -10.37 19.42 3.48
N PRO A 222 -9.25 18.69 3.32
CA PRO A 222 -9.12 17.31 3.80
C PRO A 222 -9.32 17.12 5.31
N SER A 223 -9.25 18.18 6.12
CA SER A 223 -9.59 18.10 7.55
C SER A 223 -11.09 17.93 7.81
N GLU A 224 -11.94 18.23 6.82
CA GLU A 224 -13.40 18.12 6.87
C GLU A 224 -13.90 16.80 6.28
N ASP A 225 -12.99 15.93 5.83
CA ASP A 225 -13.33 14.64 5.25
C ASP A 225 -14.12 13.77 6.24
N GLU A 226 -15.15 13.11 5.73
CA GLU A 226 -16.06 12.30 6.52
C GLU A 226 -15.43 10.94 6.84
N LEU A 227 -15.47 10.54 8.11
CA LEU A 227 -15.12 9.18 8.54
C LEU A 227 -16.27 8.23 8.17
N VAL A 228 -16.02 7.33 7.23
CA VAL A 228 -17.01 6.38 6.70
C VAL A 228 -17.00 5.08 7.49
N PHE A 229 -15.82 4.61 7.88
CA PHE A 229 -15.66 3.35 8.61
C PHE A 229 -14.40 3.37 9.47
N GLU A 230 -14.48 2.75 10.64
CA GLU A 230 -13.35 2.52 11.55
C GLU A 230 -13.30 1.05 11.96
N GLU A 231 -12.17 0.40 11.70
CA GLU A 231 -11.86 -0.93 12.21
C GLU A 231 -11.33 -0.83 13.63
N LYS A 232 -12.23 -1.02 14.59
CA LYS A 232 -11.95 -0.91 16.03
C LYS A 232 -11.21 -2.11 16.60
N ASP A 233 -11.25 -3.27 15.95
CA ASP A 233 -10.47 -4.42 16.35
C ASP A 233 -9.02 -4.26 15.84
N GLU A 234 -8.08 -4.11 16.76
CA GLU A 234 -6.66 -3.91 16.44
C GLU A 234 -6.01 -5.13 15.77
N THR A 235 -6.64 -6.30 15.82
CA THR A 235 -6.17 -7.50 15.11
C THR A 235 -6.52 -7.49 13.62
N PHE A 236 -7.38 -6.57 13.19
CA PHE A 236 -7.79 -6.41 11.80
C PHE A 236 -7.11 -5.20 11.15
N SER A 237 -6.99 -5.22 9.84
CA SER A 237 -6.69 -4.05 9.01
C SER A 237 -7.83 -3.81 8.03
N THR A 238 -8.04 -2.56 7.62
CA THR A 238 -9.07 -2.22 6.63
C THR A 238 -8.48 -1.64 5.35
N PHE A 239 -9.21 -1.76 4.25
CA PHE A 239 -8.90 -1.18 2.96
C PHE A 239 -10.19 -0.84 2.21
N ILE A 240 -10.08 -0.02 1.16
CA ILE A 240 -11.17 0.24 0.22
C ILE A 240 -10.73 -0.04 -1.21
N THR A 241 -11.61 -0.64 -2.00
CA THR A 241 -11.42 -0.93 -3.43
C THR A 241 -12.71 -0.68 -4.21
N LYS A 242 -12.67 -0.81 -5.54
CA LYS A 242 -13.85 -0.82 -6.42
C LYS A 242 -13.88 -2.12 -7.21
N THR A 243 -15.07 -2.69 -7.37
CA THR A 243 -15.25 -3.90 -8.17
C THR A 243 -14.85 -3.68 -9.63
N LYS A 244 -14.42 -4.74 -10.32
CA LYS A 244 -14.09 -4.67 -11.76
C LYS A 244 -15.29 -4.25 -12.63
N SER A 245 -16.50 -4.56 -12.18
CA SER A 245 -17.76 -4.08 -12.81
C SER A 245 -18.00 -2.58 -12.63
N LYS A 246 -17.23 -1.91 -11.76
CA LYS A 246 -17.37 -0.51 -11.33
C LYS A 246 -18.65 -0.18 -10.57
N LYS A 247 -19.52 -1.16 -10.33
CA LYS A 247 -20.79 -0.98 -9.66
C LYS A 247 -20.63 -0.70 -8.17
N TYR A 248 -19.70 -1.37 -7.49
CA TYR A 248 -19.56 -1.27 -6.04
C TYR A 248 -18.20 -0.73 -5.60
N LEU A 249 -18.23 0.18 -4.64
CA LEU A 249 -17.15 0.41 -3.69
C LEU A 249 -17.19 -0.69 -2.63
N VAL A 250 -16.02 -1.15 -2.18
CA VAL A 250 -15.89 -2.27 -1.25
C VAL A 250 -14.94 -1.90 -0.13
N ILE A 251 -15.43 -1.88 1.10
CA ILE A 251 -14.59 -1.84 2.31
C ILE A 251 -14.33 -3.29 2.72
N GLY A 252 -13.06 -3.66 2.80
CA GLY A 252 -12.64 -4.94 3.36
C GLY A 252 -12.01 -4.74 4.73
N SER A 253 -12.33 -5.62 5.67
CA SER A 253 -11.59 -5.82 6.92
C SER A 253 -11.03 -7.22 6.95
N TYR A 254 -9.76 -7.37 7.30
CA TYR A 254 -9.09 -8.66 7.31
C TYR A 254 -8.14 -8.82 8.49
N SER A 255 -8.07 -10.04 9.01
CA SER A 255 -7.05 -10.52 9.95
C SER A 255 -6.50 -11.85 9.42
N THR A 256 -5.62 -12.51 10.17
CA THR A 256 -4.97 -13.76 9.74
C THR A 256 -5.95 -14.89 9.41
N VAL A 257 -7.15 -14.91 10.00
CA VAL A 257 -8.10 -16.03 9.87
C VAL A 257 -9.55 -15.60 9.61
N SER A 258 -9.78 -14.31 9.37
CA SER A 258 -11.14 -13.77 9.24
C SER A 258 -11.18 -12.59 8.28
N SER A 259 -12.27 -12.50 7.54
CA SER A 259 -12.55 -11.36 6.66
C SER A 259 -13.99 -10.85 6.83
N GLU A 260 -14.21 -9.58 6.49
CA GLU A 260 -15.53 -8.96 6.35
C GLU A 260 -15.50 -8.01 5.17
N TYR A 261 -16.55 -7.99 4.35
CA TYR A 261 -16.68 -7.05 3.25
C TYR A 261 -17.99 -6.32 3.33
N ARG A 262 -17.93 -5.03 3.04
CA ARG A 262 -19.07 -4.12 2.96
C ARG A 262 -19.08 -3.47 1.59
N VAL A 263 -20.25 -3.30 1.00
CA VAL A 263 -20.41 -2.74 -0.35
C VAL A 263 -21.32 -1.52 -0.35
N LEU A 264 -21.01 -0.57 -1.22
CA LEU A 264 -21.81 0.61 -1.52
C LEU A 264 -21.84 0.82 -3.04
N GLU A 265 -22.99 1.16 -3.61
CA GLU A 265 -23.09 1.51 -5.04
C GLU A 265 -22.22 2.74 -5.36
N ALA A 266 -21.30 2.61 -6.31
CA ALA A 266 -20.34 3.66 -6.65
C ALA A 266 -20.99 4.88 -7.34
N ASP A 267 -22.21 4.72 -7.87
CA ASP A 267 -23.05 5.81 -8.40
C ASP A 267 -23.79 6.59 -7.30
N ASN A 268 -23.84 6.06 -6.08
CA ASN A 268 -24.43 6.72 -4.91
C ASN A 268 -23.41 6.82 -3.76
N PRO A 269 -22.37 7.66 -3.88
CA PRO A 269 -21.28 7.74 -2.90
C PRO A 269 -21.70 8.29 -1.53
N ASN A 270 -22.94 8.76 -1.37
CA ASN A 270 -23.50 9.19 -0.09
C ASN A 270 -24.46 8.16 0.53
N GLY A 271 -24.61 6.98 -0.09
CA GLY A 271 -25.37 5.88 0.50
C GLY A 271 -24.62 5.20 1.64
N GLU A 272 -25.25 4.17 2.19
CA GLU A 272 -24.70 3.40 3.32
C GLU A 272 -24.03 2.11 2.86
N PHE A 273 -22.90 1.77 3.49
CA PHE A 273 -22.22 0.51 3.27
C PHE A 273 -23.00 -0.64 3.94
N ARG A 274 -23.39 -1.63 3.13
CA ARG A 274 -24.05 -2.86 3.62
C ARG A 274 -23.05 -4.02 3.69
N ILE A 275 -23.16 -4.85 4.72
CA ILE A 275 -22.31 -6.03 4.90
C ILE A 275 -22.72 -7.12 3.89
N ILE A 276 -21.74 -7.83 3.32
CA ILE A 276 -21.96 -9.05 2.52
C ILE A 276 -22.28 -10.22 3.45
N GLN A 277 -21.36 -10.52 4.36
CA GLN A 277 -21.46 -11.56 5.39
C GLN A 277 -20.75 -11.03 6.65
N PRO A 278 -21.41 -11.04 7.82
CA PRO A 278 -20.73 -10.68 9.07
C PRO A 278 -19.51 -11.57 9.31
N ARG A 279 -18.42 -10.99 9.83
CA ARG A 279 -17.19 -11.75 10.10
C ARG A 279 -17.44 -12.90 11.07
N GLU A 280 -16.75 -14.00 10.80
CA GLU A 280 -16.70 -15.16 11.69
C GLU A 280 -15.25 -15.60 11.86
N ARG A 281 -14.93 -16.09 13.05
CA ARG A 281 -13.59 -16.63 13.32
C ARG A 281 -13.33 -17.83 12.42
N ASN A 282 -12.17 -17.84 11.75
CA ASN A 282 -11.77 -18.89 10.79
C ASN A 282 -12.59 -18.91 9.49
N LEU A 283 -13.38 -17.88 9.20
CA LEU A 283 -14.03 -17.71 7.90
C LEU A 283 -13.30 -16.62 7.10
N GLU A 284 -12.60 -17.07 6.08
CA GLU A 284 -11.96 -16.22 5.10
C GLU A 284 -12.78 -16.26 3.82
N TYR A 285 -12.97 -15.08 3.24
CA TYR A 285 -13.56 -14.96 1.93
C TYR A 285 -13.04 -13.72 1.22
N ASP A 286 -13.23 -13.65 -0.09
CA ASP A 286 -13.11 -12.44 -0.89
C ASP A 286 -14.28 -12.34 -1.84
N ILE A 287 -14.50 -11.14 -2.39
CA ILE A 287 -15.63 -10.87 -3.26
C ILE A 287 -15.18 -10.31 -4.61
N ALA A 288 -15.77 -10.83 -5.67
CA ALA A 288 -15.76 -10.24 -6.99
C ALA A 288 -17.20 -10.03 -7.45
N HIS A 289 -17.45 -8.97 -8.22
CA HIS A 289 -18.78 -8.70 -8.77
C HIS A 289 -18.80 -8.89 -10.27
N TYR A 290 -19.81 -9.61 -10.76
CA TYR A 290 -20.06 -9.78 -12.18
C TYR A 290 -21.56 -9.91 -12.47
N LYS A 291 -22.06 -9.03 -13.34
CA LYS A 291 -23.49 -8.88 -13.67
C LYS A 291 -24.35 -8.67 -12.41
N ASN A 292 -25.14 -9.66 -12.00
CA ASN A 292 -26.11 -9.56 -10.91
C ASN A 292 -25.71 -10.45 -9.71
N HIS A 293 -24.43 -10.85 -9.62
CA HIS A 293 -23.95 -11.76 -8.59
C HIS A 293 -22.62 -11.28 -8.00
N PHE A 294 -22.44 -11.61 -6.72
CA PHE A 294 -21.13 -11.68 -6.12
C PHE A 294 -20.60 -13.11 -6.24
N TYR A 295 -19.36 -13.22 -6.70
CA TYR A 295 -18.56 -14.44 -6.67
C TYR A 295 -17.66 -14.37 -5.46
N ILE A 296 -17.62 -15.45 -4.70
CA ILE A 296 -17.04 -15.50 -3.37
C ILE A 296 -16.06 -16.65 -3.33
N ARG A 297 -14.76 -16.36 -3.28
CA ARG A 297 -13.76 -17.37 -2.98
C ARG A 297 -13.66 -17.48 -1.48
N THR A 298 -13.81 -18.66 -0.91
CA THR A 298 -13.94 -18.84 0.55
C THR A 298 -13.42 -20.17 1.05
N ASN A 299 -12.99 -20.20 2.31
CA ASN A 299 -12.64 -21.42 3.04
C ASN A 299 -13.83 -22.08 3.78
N LYS A 300 -15.06 -21.58 3.55
CA LYS A 300 -16.30 -22.11 4.14
C LYS A 300 -16.38 -23.64 4.03
N ASP A 301 -16.93 -24.28 5.06
CA ASP A 301 -17.11 -25.74 5.15
C ASP A 301 -15.79 -26.54 5.22
N GLY A 302 -14.72 -25.91 5.72
CA GLY A 302 -13.39 -26.55 5.85
C GLY A 302 -12.63 -26.65 4.54
N ALA A 303 -12.96 -25.80 3.56
CA ALA A 303 -12.29 -25.73 2.27
C ALA A 303 -10.92 -25.02 2.39
N THR A 304 -9.92 -25.66 2.99
CA THR A 304 -8.60 -25.06 3.23
C THR A 304 -7.86 -24.66 1.95
N ASN A 305 -8.18 -25.27 0.82
CA ASN A 305 -7.70 -24.87 -0.51
C ASN A 305 -8.64 -23.92 -1.25
N PHE A 306 -9.61 -23.35 -0.53
CA PHE A 306 -10.69 -22.51 -1.01
C PHE A 306 -11.63 -23.21 -2.00
N LYS A 307 -12.81 -22.63 -2.15
CA LYS A 307 -13.79 -22.94 -3.19
C LYS A 307 -14.41 -21.66 -3.71
N LEU A 308 -14.96 -21.71 -4.92
CA LEU A 308 -15.70 -20.57 -5.49
C LEU A 308 -17.19 -20.81 -5.29
N MET A 309 -17.84 -19.86 -4.63
CA MET A 309 -19.28 -19.80 -4.50
C MET A 309 -19.81 -18.55 -5.19
N LYS A 310 -21.12 -18.44 -5.35
CA LYS A 310 -21.78 -17.21 -5.80
C LYS A 310 -23.02 -16.95 -4.98
N THR A 311 -23.45 -15.70 -4.95
CA THR A 311 -24.75 -15.30 -4.43
C THR A 311 -25.31 -14.10 -5.18
N SER A 312 -26.61 -13.88 -5.05
CA SER A 312 -27.30 -12.69 -5.57
C SER A 312 -26.84 -11.42 -4.84
N GLU A 313 -26.88 -10.27 -5.53
CA GLU A 313 -26.56 -8.98 -4.93
C GLU A 313 -27.43 -8.63 -3.71
N ASN A 314 -28.64 -9.18 -3.63
CA ASN A 314 -29.65 -8.81 -2.62
C ASN A 314 -29.82 -9.84 -1.49
N LYS A 315 -29.08 -10.96 -1.52
CA LYS A 315 -29.13 -12.02 -0.51
C LYS A 315 -27.71 -12.52 -0.27
N THR A 316 -26.90 -11.72 0.41
CA THR A 316 -25.44 -11.88 0.38
C THR A 316 -24.88 -12.77 1.48
N GLU A 317 -25.71 -13.17 2.43
CA GLU A 317 -25.35 -13.99 3.58
C GLU A 317 -24.95 -15.41 3.15
N LYS A 318 -24.07 -16.03 3.93
CA LYS A 318 -23.42 -17.31 3.59
C LYS A 318 -24.38 -18.49 3.45
N GLU A 319 -25.59 -18.41 4.00
CA GLU A 319 -26.63 -19.42 3.76
C GLU A 319 -27.16 -19.44 2.32
N PHE A 320 -27.01 -18.34 1.57
CA PHE A 320 -27.44 -18.23 0.17
C PHE A 320 -26.32 -18.50 -0.83
N TRP A 321 -25.12 -18.82 -0.33
CA TRP A 321 -23.99 -19.08 -1.20
C TRP A 321 -24.14 -20.45 -1.87
N GLU A 322 -24.04 -20.46 -3.19
CA GLU A 322 -24.11 -21.67 -4.02
C GLU A 322 -22.73 -21.98 -4.60
N ASP A 323 -22.30 -23.24 -4.53
CA ASP A 323 -21.03 -23.67 -5.12
C ASP A 323 -21.01 -23.45 -6.64
N VAL A 324 -19.92 -22.87 -7.14
CA VAL A 324 -19.60 -22.71 -8.57
C VAL A 324 -18.43 -23.60 -8.95
N ILE A 325 -17.37 -23.55 -8.15
CA ILE A 325 -16.22 -24.46 -8.23
C ILE A 325 -16.07 -25.08 -6.85
N PRO A 326 -16.38 -26.38 -6.68
CA PRO A 326 -16.29 -27.03 -5.38
C PRO A 326 -14.85 -27.14 -4.89
N HIS A 327 -14.69 -27.35 -3.60
CA HIS A 327 -13.38 -27.56 -2.97
C HIS A 327 -12.67 -28.80 -3.52
N ARG A 328 -11.34 -28.68 -3.72
CA ARG A 328 -10.45 -29.78 -4.10
C ARG A 328 -9.29 -29.90 -3.12
N LYS A 329 -9.05 -31.12 -2.61
CA LYS A 329 -8.05 -31.37 -1.54
C LYS A 329 -6.60 -31.12 -1.98
N ASP A 330 -6.38 -31.13 -3.27
CA ASP A 330 -5.12 -31.23 -3.96
C ASP A 330 -4.93 -30.07 -4.96
N THR A 331 -5.82 -29.08 -4.94
CA THR A 331 -5.71 -27.89 -5.78
C THR A 331 -6.12 -26.65 -5.01
N PHE A 332 -5.16 -25.76 -4.77
CA PHE A 332 -5.41 -24.43 -4.24
C PHE A 332 -6.11 -23.56 -5.30
N LEU A 333 -7.23 -22.96 -4.92
CA LEU A 333 -7.91 -21.93 -5.70
C LEU A 333 -7.40 -20.56 -5.25
N GLU A 334 -6.53 -19.96 -6.07
CA GLU A 334 -5.99 -18.61 -5.87
C GLU A 334 -6.93 -17.51 -6.37
#